data_AF-A0A497LKL0-F1
#
_entry.id   AF-A0A497LKL0-F1
#
_cell.length_a   1.000
_cell.length_b   1.000
_cell.length_c   1.000
_cell.angle_alpha   90.00
_cell.angle_beta   90.00
_cell.angle_gamma   90.00
#
_symmetry.space_group_name_H-M   'P 1'
#
loop_
_entity.id
_entity.type
_entity.pdbx_description
1 polymer ?
#
loop_
_entity_poly.entity_id
_entity_poly.type
_entity_poly.pdbx_seq_one_letter_code
_entity_poly.pdbx_strand_id
1 'polypeptide(L)'
;MLEGNQMEPIPQILRSLRVFRQILSDMAEALGKLSKRAKGPLSFHASLAHNRIRMVAENLGEALSLVGVSTSKRMGEDEIYKEAGSIAVEALEGMREIVGLIESINEGKAGLSHLIPYLKKYMETVDLVTGVLRVYIGFLEEDGKAEVRNLAFALHSTIQDLTIIRQRHEQLMKMFNHPGQP
;
A
#
# COMPACT_ATOMS: atom_id res chain seq x y z
N MET A 1 31.65 28.57 -5.68
CA MET A 1 30.71 27.85 -6.55
C MET A 1 30.32 26.60 -5.79
N LEU A 2 29.10 26.55 -5.25
CA LEU A 2 28.58 25.35 -4.62
C LEU A 2 28.06 24.48 -5.76
N GLU A 3 28.83 23.46 -6.14
CA GLU A 3 28.29 22.36 -6.93
C GLU A 3 27.19 21.73 -6.09
N GLY A 4 25.94 22.13 -6.39
CA GLY A 4 24.77 21.46 -5.85
C GLY A 4 24.88 20.02 -6.30
N ASN A 5 25.19 19.13 -5.34
CA ASN A 5 25.24 17.71 -5.52
C ASN A 5 23.86 17.27 -6.05
N GLN A 6 23.69 17.22 -7.38
CA GLN A 6 22.47 16.76 -8.00
C GLN A 6 22.33 15.29 -7.60
N MET A 7 21.49 15.03 -6.60
CA MET A 7 21.15 13.66 -6.24
C MET A 7 20.58 13.01 -7.50
N GLU A 8 21.26 11.99 -8.01
CA GLU A 8 20.67 11.09 -8.99
C GLU A 8 19.33 10.61 -8.42
N PRO A 9 18.19 10.76 -9.12
CA PRO A 9 16.88 10.44 -8.56
C PRO A 9 16.69 8.94 -8.35
N ILE A 10 17.40 8.11 -9.12
CA ILE A 10 17.20 6.65 -9.16
C ILE A 10 17.50 5.98 -7.81
N PRO A 11 18.66 6.17 -7.15
CA PRO A 11 18.90 5.51 -5.85
C PRO A 11 17.88 5.88 -4.77
N GLN A 12 17.33 7.09 -4.81
CA GLN A 12 16.33 7.61 -3.87
C GLN A 12 14.97 6.94 -4.14
N ILE A 13 14.59 6.83 -5.42
CA ILE A 13 13.41 6.10 -5.86
C ILE A 13 13.51 4.63 -5.42
N LEU A 14 14.65 3.99 -5.62
CA LEU A 14 14.87 2.60 -5.22
C LEU A 14 14.72 2.38 -3.71
N ARG A 15 15.24 3.28 -2.88
CA ARG A 15 15.04 3.24 -1.41
C ARG A 15 13.57 3.41 -1.05
N SER A 16 12.90 4.42 -1.61
CA SER A 16 11.47 4.65 -1.38
C SER A 16 10.62 3.44 -1.78
N LEU A 17 10.89 2.84 -2.94
CA LEU A 17 10.17 1.65 -3.42
C LEU A 17 10.42 0.42 -2.54
N ARG A 18 11.64 0.27 -1.99
CA ARG A 18 11.94 -0.78 -1.01
C ARG A 18 11.11 -0.61 0.26
N VAL A 19 10.95 0.62 0.75
CA VAL A 19 10.07 0.93 1.89
C VAL A 19 8.62 0.65 1.54
N PHE A 20 8.17 1.12 0.39
CA PHE A 20 6.81 0.90 -0.06
C PHE A 20 6.46 -0.59 -0.15
N ARG A 21 7.37 -1.41 -0.69
CA ARG A 21 7.24 -2.87 -0.72
C ARG A 21 7.10 -3.47 0.68
N GLN A 22 7.89 -3.00 1.65
CA GLN A 22 7.80 -3.45 3.03
C GLN A 22 6.44 -3.11 3.64
N ILE A 23 5.97 -1.87 3.45
CA ILE A 23 4.65 -1.43 3.92
C ILE A 23 3.55 -2.32 3.34
N LEU A 24 3.56 -2.56 2.02
CA LEU A 24 2.58 -3.45 1.38
C LEU A 24 2.64 -4.87 1.98
N SER A 25 3.82 -5.39 2.29
CA SER A 25 3.97 -6.70 2.92
C SER A 25 3.33 -6.73 4.32
N ASP A 26 3.57 -5.68 5.12
CA ASP A 26 2.99 -5.52 6.46
C ASP A 26 1.46 -5.34 6.39
N MET A 27 0.97 -4.60 5.38
CA MET A 27 -0.45 -4.45 5.08
C MET A 27 -1.09 -5.79 4.72
N ALA A 28 -0.45 -6.57 3.86
CA ALA A 28 -0.93 -7.90 3.52
C ALA A 28 -1.01 -8.78 4.78
N GLU A 29 0.01 -8.80 5.63
CA GLU A 29 0.01 -9.59 6.86
C GLU A 29 -1.16 -9.19 7.79
N ALA A 30 -1.35 -7.87 7.99
CA ALA A 30 -2.44 -7.34 8.81
C ALA A 30 -3.82 -7.73 8.25
N LEU A 31 -4.03 -7.61 6.94
CA LEU A 31 -5.28 -7.99 6.27
C LEU A 31 -5.53 -9.50 6.31
N GLY A 32 -4.49 -10.31 6.25
CA GLY A 32 -4.58 -11.77 6.38
C GLY A 32 -4.95 -12.22 7.80
N LYS A 33 -4.57 -11.45 8.83
CA LYS A 33 -5.06 -11.63 10.20
C LYS A 33 -6.50 -11.16 10.32
N LEU A 34 -6.81 -10.00 9.74
CA LEU A 34 -8.14 -9.40 9.75
C LEU A 34 -9.18 -10.31 9.09
N SER A 35 -8.88 -10.91 7.94
CA SER A 35 -9.81 -11.78 7.23
C SER A 35 -10.25 -12.98 8.06
N LYS A 36 -9.38 -13.49 8.92
CA LYS A 36 -9.68 -14.61 9.84
C LYS A 36 -10.51 -14.18 11.06
N ARG A 37 -10.41 -12.91 11.48
CA ARG A 37 -11.08 -12.38 12.67
C ARG A 37 -12.42 -11.71 12.36
N ALA A 38 -12.53 -11.01 11.24
CA ALA A 38 -13.75 -10.33 10.83
C ALA A 38 -14.84 -11.33 10.45
N LYS A 39 -16.10 -10.89 10.52
CA LYS A 39 -17.27 -11.69 10.10
C LYS A 39 -17.92 -11.10 8.84
N GLY A 40 -18.62 -11.95 8.09
CA GLY A 40 -19.45 -11.53 6.97
C GLY A 40 -18.68 -10.80 5.86
N PRO A 41 -19.26 -9.73 5.25
CA PRO A 41 -18.66 -9.01 4.12
C PRO A 41 -17.25 -8.47 4.39
N LEU A 42 -16.93 -8.13 5.64
CA LEU A 42 -15.61 -7.63 6.01
C LEU A 42 -14.51 -8.70 5.89
N SER A 43 -14.80 -9.95 6.27
CA SER A 43 -13.86 -11.07 6.11
C SER A 43 -13.52 -11.30 4.65
N PHE A 44 -14.54 -11.29 3.80
CA PHE A 44 -14.38 -11.46 2.36
C PHE A 44 -13.59 -10.29 1.75
N HIS A 45 -13.94 -9.04 2.08
CA HIS A 45 -13.22 -7.86 1.61
C HIS A 45 -11.75 -7.86 2.04
N ALA A 46 -11.48 -8.17 3.31
CA ALA A 46 -10.12 -8.27 3.83
C ALA A 46 -9.31 -9.38 3.13
N SER A 47 -9.93 -10.52 2.81
CA SER A 47 -9.27 -11.61 2.06
C SER A 47 -8.89 -11.18 0.64
N LEU A 48 -9.80 -10.50 -0.06
CA LEU A 48 -9.53 -9.99 -1.40
C LEU A 48 -8.43 -8.93 -1.41
N ALA A 49 -8.45 -8.02 -0.43
CA ALA A 49 -7.42 -7.01 -0.26
C ALA A 49 -6.06 -7.64 0.10
N HIS A 50 -6.04 -8.60 1.03
CA HIS A 50 -4.84 -9.36 1.41
C HIS A 50 -4.16 -9.98 0.19
N ASN A 51 -4.91 -10.76 -0.60
CA ASN A 51 -4.35 -11.48 -1.75
C ASN A 51 -3.71 -10.53 -2.76
N ARG A 52 -4.41 -9.43 -3.07
CA ARG A 52 -3.93 -8.46 -4.06
C ARG A 52 -2.73 -7.66 -3.56
N ILE A 53 -2.78 -7.14 -2.33
CA ILE A 53 -1.63 -6.41 -1.75
C ILE A 53 -0.40 -7.31 -1.63
N ARG A 54 -0.59 -8.58 -1.25
CA ARG A 54 0.50 -9.58 -1.21
C ARG A 54 1.16 -9.72 -2.58
N MET A 55 0.37 -9.92 -3.64
CA MET A 55 0.88 -10.02 -5.00
C MET A 55 1.64 -8.75 -5.44
N VAL A 56 1.11 -7.56 -5.13
CA VAL A 56 1.81 -6.31 -5.43
C VAL A 56 3.17 -6.26 -4.73
N ALA A 57 3.24 -6.62 -3.45
CA ALA A 57 4.48 -6.62 -2.67
C ALA A 57 5.51 -7.64 -3.18
N GLU A 58 5.05 -8.80 -3.66
CA GLU A 58 5.88 -9.83 -4.27
C GLU A 58 6.45 -9.36 -5.61
N ASN A 59 5.60 -8.89 -6.53
CA ASN A 59 5.99 -8.40 -7.84
C ASN A 59 6.98 -7.22 -7.75
N LEU A 60 6.71 -6.27 -6.86
CA LEU A 60 7.62 -5.14 -6.61
C LEU A 60 8.95 -5.63 -6.02
N GLY A 61 8.94 -6.64 -5.16
CA GLY A 61 10.14 -7.23 -4.58
C GLY A 61 11.02 -7.94 -5.61
N GLU A 62 10.41 -8.66 -6.55
CA GLU A 62 11.12 -9.27 -7.68
C GLU A 62 11.73 -8.21 -8.59
N ALA A 63 10.96 -7.18 -8.95
CA ALA A 63 11.44 -6.09 -9.79
C ALA A 63 12.61 -5.31 -9.15
N LEU A 64 12.55 -5.05 -7.85
CA LEU A 64 13.65 -4.44 -7.09
C LEU A 64 14.90 -5.33 -7.08
N SER A 65 14.73 -6.64 -6.99
CA SER A 65 15.85 -7.58 -7.00
C SER A 65 16.58 -7.59 -8.34
N LEU A 66 15.87 -7.39 -9.47
CA LEU A 66 16.46 -7.30 -10.81
C LEU A 66 17.39 -6.08 -10.98
N VAL A 67 17.15 -5.01 -10.22
CA VAL A 67 18.02 -3.80 -10.19
C VAL A 67 19.00 -3.81 -9.01
N GLY A 68 19.23 -4.98 -8.39
CA GLY A 68 20.23 -5.16 -7.34
C GLY A 68 19.81 -4.70 -5.95
N VAL A 69 18.53 -4.38 -5.72
CA VAL A 69 18.02 -3.95 -4.42
C VAL A 69 17.56 -5.16 -3.61
N SER A 70 18.23 -5.43 -2.49
CA SER A 70 17.84 -6.51 -1.59
C SER A 70 16.58 -6.18 -0.78
N THR A 71 15.61 -7.10 -0.83
CA THR A 71 14.34 -7.01 -0.10
C THR A 71 14.22 -8.01 1.06
N SER A 72 15.27 -8.80 1.33
CA SER A 72 15.27 -9.83 2.38
C SER A 72 15.37 -9.27 3.80
N LYS A 73 16.06 -8.13 3.98
CA LYS A 73 16.20 -7.47 5.27
C LYS A 73 14.99 -6.57 5.54
N ARG A 74 14.20 -6.93 6.56
CA ARG A 74 13.12 -6.10 7.09
C ARG A 74 13.68 -4.82 7.71
N MET A 75 13.01 -3.70 7.45
CA MET A 75 13.35 -2.39 8.00
C MET A 75 12.58 -2.14 9.29
N GLY A 76 13.21 -1.47 10.26
CA GLY A 76 12.54 -1.00 11.47
C GLY A 76 11.71 0.26 11.21
N GLU A 77 10.82 0.62 12.14
CA GLU A 77 9.99 1.84 12.03
C GLU A 77 10.84 3.12 11.85
N ASP A 78 11.94 3.25 12.58
CA ASP A 78 12.88 4.39 12.45
C ASP A 78 13.54 4.47 11.06
N GLU A 79 13.81 3.32 10.43
CA GLU A 79 14.40 3.24 9.09
C GLU A 79 13.35 3.61 8.03
N ILE A 80 12.11 3.11 8.18
CA ILE A 80 10.97 3.48 7.35
C ILE A 80 10.71 4.99 7.42
N TYR A 81 10.70 5.57 8.62
CA TYR A 81 10.49 6.99 8.82
C TYR A 81 11.57 7.84 8.12
N LYS A 82 12.84 7.44 8.24
CA LYS A 82 13.96 8.14 7.58
C LYS A 82 13.90 8.06 6.06
N GLU A 83 13.45 6.93 5.51
CA GLU A 83 13.48 6.68 4.07
C GLU A 83 12.20 7.10 3.33
N ALA A 84 11.04 7.09 3.98
CA ALA A 84 9.73 7.40 3.36
C ALA A 84 8.90 8.47 4.07
N GLY A 85 9.38 9.01 5.20
CA GLY A 85 8.72 10.09 5.93
C GLY A 85 7.51 9.64 6.77
N SER A 86 6.79 10.61 7.34
CA SER A 86 5.70 10.35 8.30
C SER A 86 4.49 9.67 7.68
N ILE A 87 4.16 9.97 6.41
CA ILE A 87 2.97 9.42 5.71
C ILE A 87 3.01 7.88 5.70
N ALA A 88 4.19 7.31 5.49
CA ALA A 88 4.41 5.85 5.53
C ALA A 88 4.13 5.24 6.90
N VAL A 89 4.56 5.93 7.96
CA VAL A 89 4.34 5.49 9.36
C VAL A 89 2.87 5.64 9.73
N GLU A 90 2.25 6.77 9.41
CA GLU A 90 0.82 7.03 9.66
C GLU A 90 -0.10 6.01 8.97
N ALA A 91 0.27 5.53 7.77
CA ALA A 91 -0.47 4.49 7.08
C ALA A 91 -0.43 3.13 7.81
N LEU A 92 0.73 2.78 8.39
CA LEU A 92 0.92 1.58 9.20
C LEU A 92 0.18 1.68 10.54
N GLU A 93 0.25 2.84 11.21
CA GLU A 93 -0.49 3.11 12.45
C GLU A 93 -2.00 3.04 12.23
N GLY A 94 -2.51 3.68 11.17
CA GLY A 94 -3.93 3.64 10.83
C GLY A 94 -4.46 2.21 10.63
N MET A 95 -3.63 1.29 10.14
CA MET A 95 -4.02 -0.12 10.04
C MET A 95 -4.15 -0.79 11.40
N ARG A 96 -3.26 -0.47 12.35
CA ARG A 96 -3.35 -1.01 13.73
C ARG A 96 -4.64 -0.54 14.39
N GLU A 97 -5.00 0.73 14.20
CA GLU A 97 -6.26 1.28 14.70
C GLU A 97 -7.49 0.55 14.14
N ILE A 98 -7.49 0.24 12.84
CA ILE A 98 -8.60 -0.48 12.19
C ILE A 98 -8.73 -1.89 12.72
N VAL A 99 -7.64 -2.59 13.01
CA VAL A 99 -7.71 -3.92 13.64
C VAL A 99 -8.44 -3.83 14.99
N GLY A 100 -8.14 -2.83 15.82
CA GLY A 100 -8.85 -2.60 17.09
C GLY A 100 -10.33 -2.22 16.90
N LEU A 101 -10.65 -1.41 15.89
CA LEU A 101 -12.03 -1.06 15.57
C LEU A 101 -12.83 -2.29 15.11
N ILE A 102 -12.21 -3.22 14.38
CA ILE A 102 -12.87 -4.44 13.92
C ILE A 102 -13.21 -5.36 15.11
N GLU A 103 -12.35 -5.44 16.12
CA GLU A 103 -12.66 -6.17 17.35
C GLU A 103 -13.90 -5.58 18.03
N SER A 104 -14.00 -4.25 18.11
CA SER A 104 -15.19 -3.56 18.62
C SER A 104 -16.45 -3.83 17.78
N ILE A 105 -16.31 -3.93 16.44
CA ILE A 105 -17.43 -4.28 15.55
C ILE A 105 -17.90 -5.72 15.76
N ASN A 106 -16.96 -6.66 15.89
CA ASN A 106 -17.27 -8.07 16.12
C ASN A 106 -17.98 -8.32 17.45
N GLU A 107 -17.66 -7.51 18.47
CA GLU A 107 -18.31 -7.51 19.78
C GLU A 107 -19.64 -6.76 19.80
N GLY A 108 -20.04 -6.14 18.67
CA GLY A 108 -21.26 -5.34 18.58
C GLY A 108 -21.19 -3.99 19.28
N LYS A 109 -20.00 -3.56 19.73
CA LYS A 109 -19.76 -2.25 20.36
C LYS A 109 -19.68 -1.11 19.36
N ALA A 110 -19.46 -1.43 18.08
CA ALA A 110 -19.43 -0.47 16.98
C ALA A 110 -20.16 -1.02 15.74
N GLY A 111 -20.70 -0.13 14.92
CA GLY A 111 -21.29 -0.47 13.62
C GLY A 111 -20.29 -0.39 12.46
N LEU A 112 -20.57 -1.07 11.35
CA LEU A 112 -19.74 -1.04 10.13
C LEU A 112 -19.49 0.38 9.59
N SER A 113 -20.43 1.31 9.81
CA SER A 113 -20.31 2.71 9.41
C SER A 113 -19.11 3.42 10.04
N HIS A 114 -18.60 2.96 11.18
CA HIS A 114 -17.41 3.52 11.83
C HIS A 114 -16.14 3.27 11.00
N LEU A 115 -16.15 2.34 10.04
CA LEU A 115 -15.04 2.11 9.11
C LEU A 115 -15.00 3.13 7.97
N ILE A 116 -16.09 3.87 7.71
CA ILE A 116 -16.19 4.79 6.56
C ILE A 116 -15.06 5.84 6.56
N PRO A 117 -14.75 6.55 7.67
CA PRO A 117 -13.67 7.54 7.66
C PRO A 117 -12.30 6.94 7.31
N TYR A 118 -12.02 5.73 7.79
CA TYR A 118 -10.79 5.00 7.50
C TYR A 118 -10.70 4.58 6.03
N LEU A 119 -11.81 4.06 5.48
CA LEU A 119 -11.89 3.71 4.07
C LEU A 119 -11.65 4.94 3.17
N LYS A 120 -12.20 6.11 3.52
CA LYS A 120 -11.94 7.38 2.82
C LYS A 120 -10.47 7.78 2.88
N LYS A 121 -9.87 7.81 4.07
CA LYS A 121 -8.46 8.15 4.26
C LYS A 121 -7.54 7.24 3.44
N TYR A 122 -7.85 5.94 3.34
CA TYR A 122 -7.07 5.03 2.51
C TYR A 122 -7.24 5.26 1.02
N MET A 123 -8.44 5.59 0.54
CA MET A 123 -8.60 5.93 -0.88
C MET A 123 -7.79 7.17 -1.24
N GLU A 124 -7.78 8.20 -0.40
CA GLU A 124 -6.95 9.39 -0.56
C GLU A 124 -5.45 9.05 -0.55
N THR A 125 -5.03 8.16 0.36
CA THR A 125 -3.66 7.67 0.43
C THR A 125 -3.25 6.93 -0.85
N VAL A 126 -4.15 6.09 -1.39
CA VAL A 126 -3.94 5.40 -2.67
C VAL A 126 -3.79 6.41 -3.82
N ASP A 127 -4.63 7.45 -3.85
CA ASP A 127 -4.54 8.50 -4.88
C ASP A 127 -3.19 9.24 -4.81
N LEU A 128 -2.71 9.57 -3.61
CA LEU A 128 -1.39 10.17 -3.42
C LEU A 128 -0.26 9.23 -3.87
N VAL A 129 -0.26 7.99 -3.40
CA VAL A 129 0.79 7.01 -3.72
C VAL A 129 0.83 6.72 -5.21
N THR A 130 -0.31 6.54 -5.87
CA THR A 130 -0.34 6.32 -7.32
C THR A 130 0.18 7.53 -8.09
N GLY A 131 -0.05 8.75 -7.61
CA GLY A 131 0.58 9.97 -8.13
C GLY A 131 2.11 9.93 -8.04
N VAL A 132 2.65 9.58 -6.87
CA VAL A 132 4.11 9.45 -6.65
C VAL A 132 4.71 8.36 -7.55
N LEU A 133 4.06 7.21 -7.66
CA LEU A 133 4.53 6.11 -8.50
C LEU A 133 4.59 6.50 -9.99
N ARG A 134 3.66 7.33 -10.48
CA ARG A 134 3.71 7.88 -11.85
C ARG A 134 4.92 8.77 -12.07
N VAL A 135 5.27 9.59 -11.07
CA VAL A 135 6.50 10.41 -11.13
C VAL A 135 7.74 9.50 -11.17
N TYR A 136 7.77 8.44 -10.36
CA TYR A 136 8.87 7.49 -10.37
C TYR A 136 9.00 6.76 -11.72
N ILE A 137 7.88 6.34 -12.31
CA ILE A 137 7.88 5.75 -13.66
C ILE A 137 8.54 6.68 -14.66
N GLY A 138 8.22 7.98 -14.67
CA GLY A 138 8.84 8.95 -15.58
C GLY A 138 10.37 8.96 -15.49
N PHE A 139 10.91 9.04 -14.27
CA PHE A 139 12.36 8.99 -14.05
C PHE A 139 12.99 7.65 -14.46
N LEU A 140 12.30 6.53 -14.21
CA LEU A 140 12.79 5.19 -14.53
C LEU A 140 12.81 4.94 -16.05
N GLU A 141 11.80 5.43 -16.76
CA GLU A 141 11.71 5.32 -18.22
C GLU A 141 12.76 6.19 -18.92
N GLU A 142 13.07 7.38 -18.37
CA GLU A 142 14.13 8.27 -18.87
C GLU A 142 15.55 7.67 -18.74
N ASP A 143 15.84 6.84 -17.73
CA ASP A 143 17.16 6.19 -17.56
C ASP A 143 17.47 5.16 -18.67
N GLY A 144 16.45 4.60 -19.33
CA GLY A 144 16.57 3.76 -20.54
C GLY A 144 17.18 2.36 -20.35
N LYS A 145 17.74 2.03 -19.19
CA LYS A 145 18.30 0.70 -18.88
C LYS A 145 17.21 -0.38 -18.85
N ALA A 146 17.55 -1.60 -19.30
CA ALA A 146 16.57 -2.68 -19.47
C ALA A 146 16.01 -3.17 -18.13
N GLU A 147 16.86 -3.24 -17.10
CA GLU A 147 16.50 -3.66 -15.75
C GLU A 147 15.55 -2.65 -15.08
N VAL A 148 15.77 -1.37 -15.38
CA VAL A 148 14.96 -0.24 -14.86
C VAL A 148 13.58 -0.19 -15.52
N ARG A 149 13.47 -0.63 -16.79
CA ARG A 149 12.18 -0.80 -17.48
C ARG A 149 11.27 -1.85 -16.85
N ASN A 150 11.83 -2.96 -16.35
CA ASN A 150 11.05 -3.97 -15.63
C ASN A 150 10.48 -3.40 -14.32
N LEU A 151 11.22 -2.51 -13.66
CA LEU A 151 10.72 -1.81 -12.48
C LEU A 151 9.58 -0.85 -12.85
N ALA A 152 9.72 -0.05 -13.90
CA ALA A 152 8.63 0.81 -14.40
C ALA A 152 7.36 0.00 -14.74
N PHE A 153 7.51 -1.15 -15.41
CA PHE A 153 6.41 -2.07 -15.68
C PHE A 153 5.73 -2.58 -14.39
N ALA A 154 6.51 -2.98 -13.39
CA ALA A 154 5.98 -3.41 -12.10
C ALA A 154 5.21 -2.28 -11.38
N LEU A 155 5.67 -1.02 -11.51
CA LEU A 155 4.97 0.13 -10.96
C LEU A 155 3.64 0.42 -11.69
N HIS A 156 3.58 0.25 -13.01
CA HIS A 156 2.31 0.34 -13.74
C HIS A 156 1.29 -0.69 -13.25
N SER A 157 1.72 -1.94 -13.09
CA SER A 157 0.87 -3.02 -12.55
C SER A 157 0.42 -2.70 -11.12
N THR A 158 1.34 -2.22 -10.28
CA THR A 158 1.05 -1.78 -8.91
C THR A 158 -0.02 -0.69 -8.87
N ILE A 159 0.06 0.33 -9.74
CA ILE A 159 -0.95 1.40 -9.82
C ILE A 159 -2.32 0.83 -10.17
N GLN A 160 -2.40 -0.11 -11.11
CA GLN A 160 -3.66 -0.75 -11.49
C GLN A 160 -4.27 -1.51 -10.31
N ASP A 161 -3.48 -2.31 -9.60
CA ASP A 161 -3.94 -3.06 -8.43
C ASP A 161 -4.42 -2.16 -7.29
N LEU A 162 -3.67 -1.09 -6.99
CA LEU A 162 -4.07 -0.09 -6.00
C LEU A 162 -5.38 0.59 -6.39
N THR A 163 -5.56 0.91 -7.68
CA THR A 163 -6.80 1.49 -8.20
C THR A 163 -7.99 0.55 -8.00
N ILE A 164 -7.80 -0.76 -8.22
CA ILE A 164 -8.85 -1.75 -7.97
C ILE A 164 -9.17 -1.83 -6.46
N ILE A 165 -8.16 -1.81 -5.58
CA ILE A 165 -8.38 -1.81 -4.12
C ILE A 165 -9.24 -0.61 -3.71
N ARG A 166 -8.89 0.58 -4.21
CA ARG A 166 -9.65 1.82 -3.99
C ARG A 166 -11.11 1.70 -4.43
N GLN A 167 -11.35 1.21 -5.66
CA GLN A 167 -12.71 0.98 -6.16
C GLN A 167 -13.50 0.00 -5.28
N ARG A 168 -12.86 -1.04 -4.75
CA ARG A 168 -13.51 -1.97 -3.81
C ARG A 168 -13.84 -1.32 -2.47
N HIS A 169 -13.00 -0.41 -1.98
CA HIS A 169 -13.31 0.36 -0.76
C HIS A 169 -14.55 1.24 -0.97
N GLU A 170 -14.65 1.89 -2.13
CA GLU A 170 -15.82 2.68 -2.49
C GLU A 170 -17.11 1.84 -2.56
N GLN A 171 -17.04 0.65 -3.17
CA GLN A 171 -18.16 -0.29 -3.22
C GLN A 171 -18.58 -0.74 -1.82
N LEU A 172 -17.62 -1.07 -0.96
CA LEU A 172 -17.89 -1.47 0.43
C LEU A 172 -18.60 -0.36 1.22
N MET A 173 -18.16 0.88 1.08
CA MET A 173 -18.82 2.03 1.73
C MET A 173 -20.26 2.22 1.26
N LYS A 174 -20.53 2.01 -0.03
CA LYS A 174 -21.90 2.07 -0.57
C LYS A 174 -22.81 1.02 0.09
N MET A 175 -22.29 -0.20 0.30
CA MET A 175 -23.02 -1.26 1.02
C MET A 175 -23.31 -0.88 2.48
N PHE A 176 -22.38 -0.22 3.18
CA PHE A 176 -22.59 0.20 4.57
C PHE A 176 -23.66 1.29 4.72
N ASN A 177 -23.83 2.13 3.71
CA ASN A 177 -24.85 3.18 3.70
C ASN A 177 -26.23 2.66 3.26
N HIS A 178 -26.32 1.48 2.64
CA HIS A 178 -27.56 0.88 2.13
C HIS A 178 -27.68 -0.59 2.60
N PRO A 179 -27.81 -0.85 3.91
CA PRO A 179 -27.93 -2.20 4.43
C PRO A 179 -29.31 -2.78 4.06
N GLY A 180 -29.47 -3.33 2.86
CA GLY A 180 -30.71 -4.04 2.50
C GLY A 180 -31.17 -4.10 1.03
N GLN A 181 -30.33 -3.83 0.03
CA GLN A 181 -30.72 -4.16 -1.35
C GLN A 181 -30.00 -5.45 -1.82
N PRO A 182 -30.73 -6.49 -2.25
CA PRO A 182 -30.17 -7.73 -2.79
C PRO A 182 -29.37 -7.49 -4.07
#